data_AF-A0A6I3EK67-F1
#
_entry.id   AF-A0A6I3EK67-F1
#
_cell.length_a   1.000
_cell.length_b   1.000
_cell.length_c   1.000
_cell.angle_alpha   90.00
_cell.angle_beta   90.00
_cell.angle_gamma   90.00
#
_symmetry.space_group_name_H-M   'P 1'
#
loop_
_entity.id
_entity.type
_entity.pdbx_description
1 polymer ?
#
loop_
_entity_poly.entity_id
_entity_poly.type
_entity_poly.pdbx_seq_one_letter_code
_entity_poly.pdbx_strand_id
1 'polypeptide(L)' 'MAIDVLDDTFQKEVIDKSMIFPVIVDLWAPWCGPCKTLGPILE' A
#
# COMPACT_ATOMS: atom_id res chain seq x y z
N MET A 1 1.28 8.95 -4.97
CA MET A 1 1.98 7.98 -5.85
C MET A 1 2.06 6.68 -5.10
N ALA A 2 1.21 5.72 -5.47
CA ALA A 2 1.20 4.38 -4.91
C ALA A 2 2.33 3.52 -5.51
N ILE A 3 2.82 2.57 -4.73
CA ILE A 3 3.79 1.56 -5.18
C ILE A 3 3.29 0.18 -4.71
N ASP A 4 3.44 -0.84 -5.56
CA ASP A 4 3.20 -2.22 -5.15
C ASP A 4 4.39 -2.72 -4.33
N VAL A 5 4.09 -3.32 -3.18
CA VAL A 5 5.09 -3.84 -2.24
C VAL A 5 4.93 -5.35 -2.13
N LEU A 6 6.05 -6.05 -2.17
CA LEU A 6 6.14 -7.49 -1.97
C LEU A 6 6.80 -7.79 -0.63
N ASP A 7 6.74 -9.04 -0.18
CA ASP A 7 7.30 -9.47 1.11
C ASP A 7 8.79 -9.12 1.27
N ASP A 8 9.58 -9.23 0.20
CA ASP A 8 11.02 -8.95 0.18
C ASP A 8 11.36 -7.45 0.29
N THR A 9 10.41 -6.58 -0.04
CA THR A 9 10.58 -5.12 -0.08
C THR A 9 9.86 -4.42 1.07
N PHE A 10 8.98 -5.12 1.81
CA PHE A 10 8.15 -4.53 2.86
C PHE A 10 8.96 -3.83 3.96
N GLN A 11 10.08 -4.41 4.40
CA GLN A 11 10.93 -3.81 5.43
C GLN A 11 11.43 -2.42 5.00
N LYS A 12 12.00 -2.33 3.78
CA LYS A 12 12.59 -1.09 3.27
C LYS A 12 11.52 -0.08 2.88
N GLU A 13 10.46 -0.53 2.20
CA GLU A 13 9.49 0.37 1.57
C GLU A 13 8.36 0.80 2.51
N VAL A 14 8.07 0.04 3.57
CA VAL A 14 7.02 0.36 4.54
C VAL A 14 7.61 0.66 5.92
N ILE A 15 8.35 -0.28 6.52
CA ILE A 15 8.79 -0.14 7.92
C ILE A 15 9.81 0.99 8.08
N ASP A 16 10.93 0.95 7.35
CA ASP A 16 12.00 1.94 7.50
C ASP A 16 11.51 3.35 7.11
N LYS A 17 10.68 3.44 6.07
CA LYS A 17 10.06 4.68 5.60
C LYS A 17 9.05 5.25 6.60
N SER A 18 8.27 4.40 7.29
CA SER A 18 7.30 4.83 8.29
C SER A 18 7.93 5.57 9.49
N MET A 19 9.22 5.38 9.73
CA MET A 19 9.96 6.09 10.77
C MET A 19 10.24 7.57 10.41
N ILE A 20 10.13 7.93 9.13
CA ILE A 20 10.45 9.26 8.62
C ILE A 20 9.17 9.99 8.19
N PHE A 21 8.23 9.27 7.57
CA PHE A 21 6.97 9.83 7.08
C PHE A 21 5.80 8.84 7.25
N PRO A 22 4.55 9.33 7.39
CA PRO A 22 3.39 8.45 7.44
C PRO A 22 3.26 7.60 6.17
N VAL A 23 2.99 6.31 6.35
CA VAL A 23 2.74 5.36 5.26
C VAL A 23 1.34 4.80 5.42
N ILE A 24 0.55 4.86 4.34
CA ILE A 24 -0.77 4.21 4.25
C ILE A 24 -0.57 2.91 3.47
N VAL A 25 -1.05 1.81 4.04
CA VAL A 25 -0.98 0.48 3.42
C VAL A 25 -2.37 0.09 2.94
N ASP A 26 -2.53 -0.06 1.62
CA ASP A 26 -3.74 -0.61 1.01
C ASP A 26 -3.58 -2.13 0.82
N LEU A 27 -4.30 -2.91 1.63
CA LEU A 27 -4.34 -4.36 1.51
C LEU A 27 -5.46 -4.73 0.51
N TRP A 28 -5.08 -4.91 -0.75
CA TRP A 28 -6.03 -5.15 -1.84
C TRP A 28 -5.82 -6.50 -2.53
N ALA A 29 -6.79 -6.87 -3.36
CA ALA A 29 -6.69 -8.00 -4.28
C ALA A 29 -7.50 -7.74 -5.56
N PRO A 30 -7.14 -8.30 -6.74
CA PRO A 30 -7.86 -8.07 -8.00
C PRO A 30 -9.34 -8.49 -7.98
N TRP A 31 -9.68 -9.42 -7.10
CA TRP A 31 -11.02 -9.95 -6.89
C TRP A 31 -11.77 -9.27 -5.75
N CYS A 32 -11.15 -8.36 -5.00
CA CYS A 32 -11.80 -7.61 -3.93
C CYS A 32 -12.74 -6.56 -4.52
N GLY A 33 -14.05 -6.80 -4.46
CA GLY A 33 -15.09 -5.86 -4.92
C GLY A 33 -14.99 -4.48 -4.26
N PRO A 34 -14.98 -4.38 -2.92
CA PRO A 34 -14.87 -3.10 -2.21
C PRO A 34 -13.57 -2.33 -2.53
N CYS A 35 -12.44 -3.02 -2.69
CA CYS A 35 -11.14 -2.40 -2.95
C CYS A 35 -11.13 -1.64 -4.28
N LYS A 36 -11.88 -2.11 -5.29
CA LYS A 36 -12.00 -1.42 -6.60
C LYS A 36 -12.65 -0.04 -6.50
N THR A 37 -13.49 0.18 -5.49
CA THR A 37 -14.07 1.50 -5.21
C THR A 37 -13.14 2.36 -4.35
N LEU A 38 -12.39 1.73 -3.44
CA LEU A 38 -11.49 2.42 -2.53
C LEU A 38 -10.20 2.91 -3.21
N GLY A 39 -9.60 2.13 -4.12
CA GLY A 39 -8.34 2.45 -4.79
C GLY A 39 -8.30 3.86 -5.40
N PRO A 40 -9.25 4.26 -6.26
CA PRO A 40 -9.30 5.60 -6.85
C PRO A 40 -9.42 6.76 -5.85
N ILE A 41 -9.81 6.48 -4.60
CA ILE A 41 -9.91 7.49 -3.54
C ILE A 41 -8.54 7.71 -2.86
N LEU A 42 -7.67 6.69 -2.90
CA LEU A 42 -6.36 6.68 -2.24
C LEU A 42 -5.19 7.05 -3.16
N GLU A 43 -5.38 7.05 -4.48
CA GLU A 43 -4.35 7.28 -5.51
C GLU A 43 -4.06 8.76 -5.86
#